data_AF-A0A1G2WI06-F1
#
_entry.id   AF-A0A1G2WI06-F1
#
_cell.length_a   1.000
_cell.length_b   1.000
_cell.length_c   1.000
_cell.angle_alpha   90.00
_cell.angle_beta   90.00
_cell.angle_gamma   90.00
#
_symmetry.space_group_name_H-M   'P 1'
#
loop_
_entity.id
_entity.type
_entity.pdbx_description
1 polymer ?
#
loop_
_entity_poly.entity_id
_entity_poly.type
_entity_poly.pdbx_seq_one_letter_code
_entity_poly.pdbx_strand_id
1 'polypeptide(L)'
;MGNEDFVRRLRWLDYPGAAQHMVEEVREDFLERFADNEDLRIVDFGTERIEFSADSRQVVVWHTLEYYLLPSATVKKERIRLEWEFREENKLFPGTWLITTEFPQLP
;
A
#
# COMPACT_ATOMS: atom_id res chain seq x y z
N MET A 1 -10.99 8.53 1.35
CA MET A 1 -9.66 7.90 1.52
C MET A 1 -9.29 7.18 0.24
N GLY A 2 -8.03 7.21 -0.19
CA GLY A 2 -7.55 6.66 -1.48
C GLY A 2 -7.39 5.14 -1.55
N ASN A 3 -7.73 4.40 -0.48
CA ASN A 3 -7.44 2.97 -0.33
C ASN A 3 -7.93 2.07 -1.48
N GLU A 4 -9.15 2.30 -2.00
CA GLU A 4 -9.67 1.49 -3.10
C GLU A 4 -8.86 1.68 -4.38
N ASP A 5 -8.40 2.90 -4.65
CA ASP A 5 -7.54 3.20 -5.79
C ASP A 5 -6.14 2.61 -5.60
N PHE A 6 -5.57 2.72 -4.40
CA PHE A 6 -4.30 2.08 -4.04
C PHE A 6 -4.33 0.56 -4.27
N VAL A 7 -5.36 -0.12 -3.76
CA VAL A 7 -5.57 -1.56 -3.97
C VAL A 7 -5.70 -1.90 -5.45
N ARG A 8 -6.49 -1.13 -6.19
CA ARG A 8 -6.69 -1.33 -7.63
C ARG A 8 -5.39 -1.20 -8.41
N ARG A 9 -4.55 -0.21 -8.10
CA ARG A 9 -3.26 0.00 -8.76
C ARG A 9 -2.28 -1.13 -8.48
N LEU A 10 -2.21 -1.62 -7.24
CA LEU A 10 -1.40 -2.79 -6.91
C LEU A 10 -1.86 -4.05 -7.67
N ARG A 11 -3.17 -4.27 -7.81
CA ARG A 11 -3.71 -5.35 -8.65
C ARG A 11 -3.36 -5.22 -10.14
N TRP A 12 -3.17 -3.99 -10.60
CA TRP A 12 -2.76 -3.69 -11.97
C TRP A 12 -1.23 -3.60 -12.13
N LEU A 13 -0.46 -3.88 -11.08
CA LEU A 13 0.99 -3.73 -11.05
C LEU A 13 1.46 -2.31 -11.38
N ASP A 14 0.59 -1.32 -11.17
CA ASP A 14 0.88 0.11 -11.33
C ASP A 14 1.52 0.64 -10.03
N TYR A 15 2.76 0.22 -9.76
CA TYR A 15 3.51 0.65 -8.59
C TYR A 15 3.75 2.18 -8.57
N PRO A 16 4.14 2.84 -9.68
CA PRO A 16 4.29 4.29 -9.70
C PRO A 16 3.01 5.05 -9.34
N GLY A 17 1.85 4.55 -9.79
CA GLY A 17 0.56 5.10 -9.41
C GLY A 17 0.17 4.79 -7.96
N ALA A 18 0.44 3.57 -7.48
CA ALA A 18 0.17 3.20 -6.08
C ALA A 18 1.00 4.06 -5.11
N ALA A 19 2.25 4.38 -5.47
CA ALA A 19 3.16 5.23 -4.70
C ALA A 19 2.64 6.66 -4.50
N GLN A 20 1.69 7.13 -5.31
CA GLN A 20 1.04 8.44 -5.13
C GLN A 20 0.17 8.50 -3.86
N HIS A 21 -0.21 7.34 -3.30
CA HIS A 21 -0.93 7.27 -2.03
C HIS A 21 0.00 7.31 -0.82
N MET A 22 1.30 7.43 -1.03
CA MET A 22 2.31 7.46 0.04
C MET A 22 2.82 8.87 0.28
N VAL A 23 3.18 9.14 1.53
CA VAL A 23 3.99 10.31 1.89
C VAL A 23 5.38 10.20 1.23
N GLU A 24 6.03 11.33 1.03
CA GLU A 24 7.31 11.40 0.32
C GLU A 24 8.38 10.54 1.01
N GLU A 25 8.36 10.53 2.34
CA GLU A 25 9.31 9.86 3.22
C GLU A 25 9.37 8.34 3.04
N VAL A 26 8.30 7.69 2.54
CA VAL A 26 8.24 6.23 2.35
C VAL A 26 8.01 5.81 0.90
N ARG A 27 7.90 6.80 0.00
CA ARG A 27 7.55 6.57 -1.41
C ARG A 27 8.65 5.87 -2.19
N GLU A 28 9.89 6.32 -2.01
CA GLU A 28 11.06 5.77 -2.72
C GLU A 28 11.28 4.32 -2.31
N ASP A 29 11.35 4.05 -1.00
CA ASP A 29 11.45 2.69 -0.44
C ASP A 29 10.33 1.77 -0.94
N PHE A 30 9.11 2.29 -1.16
CA PHE A 30 8.04 1.48 -1.73
C PHE A 30 8.31 1.09 -3.19
N LEU A 31 8.80 2.03 -4.00
CA LEU A 31 9.11 1.75 -5.41
C LEU A 31 10.25 0.74 -5.53
N GLU A 32 11.30 0.88 -4.72
CA GLU A 32 12.44 -0.03 -4.71
C GLU A 32 12.03 -1.48 -4.38
N ARG A 33 11.08 -1.67 -3.45
CA ARG A 33 10.57 -3.01 -3.08
C ARG A 33 10.01 -3.82 -4.26
N PHE A 34 9.52 -3.15 -5.30
CA PHE A 34 8.96 -3.82 -6.48
C PHE A 34 9.87 -3.73 -7.72
N ALA A 35 10.88 -2.86 -7.70
CA ALA A 35 11.82 -2.70 -8.82
C ALA A 35 12.77 -3.89 -8.95
N ASP A 36 13.22 -4.44 -7.82
CA ASP A 36 14.35 -5.38 -7.78
C ASP A 36 13.97 -6.87 -7.69
N ASN A 37 12.67 -7.20 -7.74
CA ASN A 37 12.20 -8.57 -7.54
C ASN A 37 11.57 -9.17 -8.80
N GLU A 38 12.41 -9.53 -9.79
CA GLU A 38 11.99 -10.12 -11.09
C GLU A 38 11.25 -11.47 -10.94
N ASP A 39 11.50 -12.16 -9.84
CA ASP A 39 10.92 -13.47 -9.52
C ASP A 39 9.56 -13.36 -8.82
N LEU A 40 9.24 -12.22 -8.23
CA LEU A 40 7.98 -11.97 -7.54
C LEU A 40 6.82 -11.79 -8.51
N ARG A 41 5.74 -12.54 -8.27
CA ARG A 41 4.51 -12.47 -9.03
C ARG A 41 3.34 -12.26 -8.08
N ILE A 42 2.76 -11.05 -8.12
CA ILE A 42 1.55 -10.72 -7.36
C ILE A 42 0.35 -11.40 -8.04
N VAL A 43 -0.43 -12.12 -7.25
CA VAL A 43 -1.67 -12.79 -7.64
C VAL A 43 -2.87 -11.91 -7.30
N ASP A 44 -2.92 -11.43 -6.06
CA ASP A 44 -3.98 -10.53 -5.61
C ASP A 44 -3.48 -9.61 -4.49
N PHE A 45 -4.12 -8.46 -4.35
CA PHE A 45 -3.98 -7.56 -3.22
C PHE A 45 -5.36 -7.07 -2.80
N GLY A 46 -5.71 -7.15 -1.52
CA GLY A 46 -7.05 -6.85 -1.04
C GLY A 46 -7.05 -6.17 0.33
N THR A 47 -8.19 -5.57 0.68
CA THR A 47 -8.43 -5.03 2.04
C THR A 47 -9.15 -6.07 2.88
N GLU A 48 -8.58 -6.36 4.04
CA GLU A 48 -9.15 -7.29 5.03
C GLU A 48 -9.95 -6.54 6.11
N ARG A 49 -9.41 -5.44 6.64
CA ARG A 49 -10.01 -4.71 7.77
C ARG A 49 -9.58 -3.24 7.76
N ILE A 50 -10.49 -2.36 8.19
CA ILE A 50 -10.24 -0.93 8.36
C ILE A 50 -10.56 -0.55 9.80
N GLU A 51 -9.67 0.16 10.47
CA GLU A 51 -9.81 0.63 11.85
C GLU A 51 -9.56 2.13 11.93
N PHE A 52 -10.55 2.89 12.40
CA PHE A 52 -10.43 4.34 12.55
C PHE A 52 -9.91 4.69 13.95
N SER A 53 -9.03 5.68 14.03
CA SER A 53 -8.65 6.31 15.31
C SER A 53 -9.82 7.08 15.91
N ALA A 54 -9.75 7.35 17.21
CA ALA A 54 -10.79 8.09 17.93
C ALA A 54 -11.00 9.52 17.39
N ASP A 55 -9.94 10.15 16.88
CA ASP A 55 -9.97 11.50 16.28
C ASP A 55 -10.29 11.50 14.77
N SER A 56 -10.49 10.32 14.17
CA SER A 56 -10.77 10.12 12.74
C SER A 56 -9.75 10.75 11.78
N ARG A 57 -8.53 11.05 12.27
CA ARG A 57 -7.42 11.57 11.46
C ARG A 57 -6.41 10.51 11.06
N GLN A 58 -6.50 9.34 11.69
CA GLN A 58 -5.67 8.18 11.39
C GLN A 58 -6.55 6.96 11.12
N VAL A 59 -6.13 6.14 10.17
CA VAL A 59 -6.80 4.89 9.83
C VAL A 59 -5.76 3.81 9.66
N VAL A 60 -5.94 2.68 10.34
CA VAL A 60 -5.16 1.47 10.10
C VAL A 60 -5.92 0.61 9.10
N VAL A 61 -5.29 0.30 7.97
CA VAL A 61 -5.84 -0.63 6.98
C VAL A 61 -4.99 -1.89 6.97
N TRP A 62 -5.64 -3.02 7.22
CA TRP A 62 -5.07 -4.34 7.06
C TRP A 62 -5.39 -4.86 5.66
N HIS A 63 -4.35 -5.28 4.97
CA HIS A 63 -4.39 -5.82 3.64
C HIS A 63 -3.92 -7.27 3.61
N THR A 64 -4.34 -7.96 2.55
CA THR A 64 -3.80 -9.27 2.17
C THR A 64 -3.04 -9.12 0.86
N LEU A 65 -1.82 -9.64 0.80
CA LEU A 65 -1.05 -9.82 -0.43
C LEU A 65 -0.93 -11.31 -0.72
N GLU A 66 -1.33 -11.73 -1.92
CA GLU A 66 -1.12 -13.07 -2.43
C GLU A 66 -0.11 -13.01 -3.57
N TYR A 67 0.94 -13.85 -3.50
CA TYR A 67 2.03 -13.85 -4.48
C TYR A 67 2.68 -15.23 -4.57
N TYR A 68 3.49 -15.45 -5.61
CA TYR A 68 4.44 -16.57 -5.68
C TYR A 68 5.81 -16.06 -6.14
N LEU A 69 6.85 -16.85 -5.89
CA LEU A 69 8.24 -16.54 -6.26
C LEU A 69 8.78 -17.61 -7.21
N LEU A 70 9.25 -17.20 -8.38
CA LEU A 70 9.85 -18.11 -9.33
C LEU A 70 11.10 -18.80 -8.75
N PRO A 71 11.37 -20.06 -9.17
CA PRO A 71 10.58 -20.90 -10.08
C PRO A 71 9.39 -21.61 -9.41
N SER A 72 9.09 -21.34 -8.13
CA SER A 72 7.98 -21.98 -7.40
C SER A 72 6.63 -21.34 -7.74
N ALA A 73 5.63 -22.17 -8.03
CA ALA A 73 4.25 -21.72 -8.24
C ALA A 73 3.39 -21.76 -6.96
N THR A 74 3.99 -22.00 -5.79
CA THR A 74 3.26 -22.03 -4.53
C THR A 74 2.86 -20.62 -4.12
N VAL A 75 1.55 -20.36 -4.09
CA VAL A 75 0.98 -19.09 -3.62
C VAL A 75 1.21 -18.96 -2.12
N LYS A 76 1.84 -17.86 -1.73
CA LYS A 76 1.99 -17.38 -0.36
C LYS A 76 1.01 -16.24 -0.12
N LYS A 77 0.59 -16.11 1.14
CA LYS A 77 -0.36 -15.08 1.58
C LYS A 77 0.24 -14.36 2.78
N GLU A 78 0.38 -13.05 2.66
CA GLU A 78 0.93 -12.19 3.71
C GLU A 78 -0.10 -11.15 4.12
N ARG A 79 -0.10 -10.84 5.41
CA ARG A 79 -0.94 -9.78 5.99
C ARG A 79 -0.10 -8.53 6.14
N ILE A 80 -0.59 -7.43 5.56
CA ILE A 80 0.12 -6.16 5.51
C ILE A 80 -0.67 -5.13 6.32
N ARG A 81 0.01 -4.35 7.15
CA ARG A 81 -0.59 -3.29 7.96
C ARG A 81 -0.08 -1.94 7.47
N LEU A 82 -0.98 -1.09 6.98
CA LEU A 82 -0.64 0.27 6.55
C LEU A 82 -1.40 1.30 7.37
N GLU A 83 -0.69 2.32 7.83
CA GLU A 83 -1.31 3.47 8.49
C GLU A 83 -1.53 4.59 7.47
N TRP A 84 -2.74 5.13 7.48
CA TRP A 84 -3.16 6.27 6.68
C TRP A 84 -3.40 7.45 7.60
N GLU A 85 -2.91 8.62 7.21
CA GLU A 85 -3.11 9.87 7.91
C GLU A 85 -3.75 10.90 6.99
N PHE A 86 -4.72 11.66 7.52
CA PHE A 86 -5.27 12.80 6.83
C PHE A 86 -4.33 14.00 6.97
N ARG A 87 -3.71 14.42 5.87
CA ARG A 87 -2.83 15.58 5.80
C ARG A 87 -3.54 16.76 5.16
N GLU A 88 -3.64 17.85 5.91
CA GLU A 88 -4.15 19.13 5.41
C GLU A 88 -3.06 19.80 4.56
N GLU A 89 -3.32 20.06 3.27
CA GLU A 89 -2.35 20.75 2.40
C GLU A 89 -2.35 22.26 2.62
N ASN A 90 -3.52 22.91 2.58
CA ASN A 90 -3.74 24.31 2.97
C ASN A 90 -5.25 24.64 3.04
N LYS A 91 -5.60 25.89 3.38
CA LYS A 91 -7.01 26.32 3.49
C LYS A 91 -7.81 26.31 2.17
N LEU A 92 -7.15 26.19 1.02
CA LEU A 92 -7.76 26.30 -0.31
C LEU A 92 -7.94 24.94 -1.00
N PHE A 93 -7.23 23.89 -0.56
CA PHE A 93 -7.37 22.54 -1.08
C PHE A 93 -7.85 21.59 0.01
N PRO A 94 -8.77 20.66 -0.32
CA PRO A 94 -9.16 19.62 0.62
C PRO A 94 -7.93 18.77 0.97
N GLY A 95 -7.75 18.46 2.25
CA GLY A 95 -6.67 17.57 2.68
C GLY A 95 -6.77 16.19 2.02
N THR A 96 -5.66 15.48 2.00
CA THR A 96 -5.54 14.16 1.36
C THR A 96 -5.19 13.09 2.39
N TRP A 97 -5.54 11.84 2.09
CA TRP A 97 -5.17 10.69 2.90
C TRP A 97 -3.93 10.04 2.32
N LEU A 98 -2.86 9.92 3.10
CA LEU A 98 -1.60 9.32 2.66
C LEU A 98 -1.14 8.23 3.62
N ILE A 99 -0.50 7.20 3.07
CA ILE A 99 0.15 6.13 3.81
C ILE A 99 1.45 6.66 4.39
N THR A 100 1.62 6.51 5.70
CA THR A 100 2.78 7.01 6.47
C THR A 100 3.74 5.90 6.89
N THR A 101 3.29 4.65 6.88
CA THR A 101 4.12 3.49 7.18
C THR A 101 4.86 3.01 5.94
N GLU A 102 6.10 2.59 6.16
CA GLU A 102 6.83 1.77 5.21
C GLU A 102 6.03 0.51 4.81
N PHE A 103 6.08 0.16 3.53
CA PHE A 103 5.56 -1.11 3.06
C PHE A 103 6.44 -2.25 3.61
N PRO A 104 5.91 -3.43 3.97
CA PRO A 104 6.75 -4.50 4.47
C PRO A 104 7.74 -4.98 3.40
N GLN A 105 8.89 -5.50 3.84
CA GLN A 105 9.79 -6.19 2.92
C GLN A 105 9.09 -7.39 2.31
N LEU A 106 9.23 -7.53 1.00
CA LEU A 106 8.79 -8.71 0.27
C LEU A 106 9.97 -9.70 0.23
N PRO A 107 9.70 -11.02 0.32
CA PRO A 107 10.75 -12.03 0.34
C PRO A 107 11.44 -12.25 -1.01
#